data_AF-A0A533XZY2-F1
#
_entry.id   AF-A0A533XZY2-F1
#
_cell.length_a   1.000
_cell.length_b   1.000
_cell.length_c   1.000
_cell.angle_alpha   90.00
_cell.angle_beta   90.00
_cell.angle_gamma   90.00
#
_symmetry.space_group_name_H-M   'P 1'
#
loop_
_entity.id
_entity.type
_entity.pdbx_description
1 polymer ?
#
loop_
_entity_poly.entity_id
_entity_poly.type
_entity_poly.pdbx_seq_one_letter_code
_entity_poly.pdbx_strand_id
1 'polypeptide(L)'
;MKALLMRLIVVMVVTCAMGFVASGVALASECAWCDQMANSLTFYKATYPTSNFDPYLQKVGILREAVGRGDQSAVRDEIRELFQMLRTRAHGINDVAADELLNHWQMVTPVEQLKLSEPQVEECTATSTGLTCGNVSIERVPEPATRSSRPESQDNMGGAEGG
;
A
#
# COMPACT_ATOMS: atom_id res chain seq x y z
N MET A 1 -1.14 -34.53 63.81
CA MET A 1 -0.33 -33.43 63.24
C MET A 1 0.49 -33.84 62.01
N LYS A 2 1.25 -34.95 62.03
CA LYS A 2 2.09 -35.39 60.89
C LYS A 2 1.33 -35.72 59.59
N ALA A 3 0.21 -36.43 59.65
CA ALA A 3 -0.56 -36.81 58.45
C ALA A 3 -1.28 -35.63 57.77
N LEU A 4 -1.64 -34.59 58.55
CA LEU A 4 -2.29 -33.38 58.06
C LEU A 4 -1.28 -32.46 57.36
N LEU A 5 -0.06 -32.37 57.93
CA LEU A 5 1.08 -31.67 57.34
C LEU A 5 1.51 -32.33 56.01
N MET A 6 1.53 -33.66 55.94
CA MET A 6 1.93 -34.40 54.74
C MET A 6 0.92 -34.25 53.59
N ARG A 7 -0.38 -34.18 53.90
CA ARG A 7 -1.43 -33.91 52.90
C ARG A 7 -1.36 -32.48 52.37
N LEU A 8 -1.08 -31.50 53.22
CA LEU A 8 -0.90 -30.11 52.81
C LEU A 8 0.32 -29.91 51.91
N ILE A 9 1.43 -30.62 52.18
CA ILE A 9 2.64 -30.59 51.35
C ILE A 9 2.39 -31.24 49.98
N VAL A 10 1.69 -32.37 49.92
CA VAL A 10 1.35 -33.03 48.64
C VAL A 10 0.43 -32.16 47.79
N VAL A 11 -0.58 -31.51 48.40
CA VAL A 11 -1.46 -30.58 47.68
C VAL A 11 -0.67 -29.39 47.14
N MET A 12 0.25 -28.81 47.92
CA MET A 12 1.06 -27.68 47.49
C MET A 12 1.99 -28.04 46.32
N VAL A 13 2.62 -29.22 46.35
CA VAL A 13 3.49 -29.71 45.27
C VAL A 13 2.69 -30.03 44.00
N VAL A 14 1.49 -30.59 44.13
CA VAL A 14 0.59 -30.88 42.99
C VAL A 14 0.05 -29.59 42.36
N THR A 15 -0.27 -28.56 43.16
CA THR A 15 -0.67 -27.24 42.62
C THR A 15 0.49 -26.44 42.02
N CYS A 16 1.71 -26.60 42.54
CA CYS A 16 2.90 -25.92 42.02
C CYS A 16 3.38 -26.51 40.68
N ALA A 17 2.97 -27.74 40.34
CA ALA A 17 3.28 -28.38 39.06
C ALA A 17 2.26 -28.07 37.93
N MET A 18 1.11 -27.47 38.25
CA MET A 18 0.04 -27.18 37.27
C MET A 18 -0.07 -25.69 36.90
N GLY A 19 0.86 -24.86 37.35
CA GLY A 19 0.83 -23.40 37.13
C GLY A 19 1.69 -22.87 35.98
N PHE A 20 2.34 -23.72 35.17
CA PHE A 20 3.29 -23.26 34.14
C PHE A 20 3.11 -23.93 32.78
N VAL A 21 1.86 -24.06 32.32
CA VAL A 21 1.58 -24.41 30.91
C VAL A 21 0.73 -23.32 30.29
N ALA A 22 1.34 -22.14 30.14
CA ALA A 22 0.92 -21.12 29.20
C ALA A 22 2.06 -20.11 28.94
N SER A 23 3.31 -20.55 28.92
CA SER A 23 4.26 -19.94 27.99
C SER A 23 3.83 -20.41 26.60
N GLY A 24 2.76 -19.80 26.09
CA GLY A 24 2.63 -19.66 24.65
C GLY A 24 3.97 -19.09 24.23
N VAL A 25 4.76 -19.89 23.52
CA VAL A 25 5.78 -19.33 22.66
C VAL A 25 5.01 -18.31 21.83
N ALA A 26 5.16 -17.03 22.18
CA ALA A 26 4.94 -15.98 21.22
C ALA A 26 5.88 -16.39 20.10
N LEU A 27 5.33 -17.10 19.12
CA LEU A 27 6.03 -17.37 17.88
C LEU A 27 6.25 -15.97 17.36
N ALA A 28 7.43 -15.48 17.66
CA ALA A 28 8.00 -14.31 17.10
C ALA A 28 8.19 -14.68 15.62
N SER A 29 7.08 -14.71 14.86
CA SER A 29 7.11 -14.36 13.45
C SER A 29 7.33 -12.85 13.44
N GLU A 30 8.50 -12.46 13.94
CA GLU A 30 8.97 -11.10 14.03
C GLU A 30 8.97 -10.61 12.59
N CYS A 31 8.32 -9.48 12.39
CA CYS A 31 8.23 -8.87 11.09
C CYS A 31 9.64 -8.45 10.62
N ALA A 32 10.44 -9.39 10.12
CA ALA A 32 11.85 -9.18 9.80
C ALA A 32 12.02 -8.10 8.73
N TRP A 33 11.06 -7.98 7.82
CA TRP A 33 11.00 -6.91 6.84
C TRP A 33 10.59 -5.56 7.47
N CYS A 34 9.76 -5.54 8.54
CA CYS A 34 9.55 -4.32 9.33
C CYS A 34 10.82 -3.89 10.07
N ASP A 35 11.66 -4.83 10.51
CA ASP A 35 12.96 -4.50 11.11
C ASP A 35 13.89 -3.86 10.08
N GLN A 36 13.91 -4.38 8.85
CA GLN A 36 14.67 -3.76 7.75
C GLN A 36 14.14 -2.35 7.42
N MET A 37 12.83 -2.13 7.47
CA MET A 37 12.24 -0.79 7.34
C MET A 37 12.68 0.15 8.47
N ALA A 38 12.64 -0.30 9.73
CA ALA A 38 13.06 0.51 10.87
C ALA A 38 14.57 0.83 10.84
N ASN A 39 15.39 -0.14 10.43
CA ASN A 39 16.84 0.03 10.30
C ASN A 39 17.20 1.01 9.19
N SER A 40 16.54 0.93 8.03
CA SER A 40 16.75 1.89 6.94
C SER A 40 16.34 3.31 7.33
N LEU A 41 15.25 3.50 8.08
CA LEU A 41 14.89 4.81 8.64
C LEU A 41 15.97 5.34 9.60
N THR A 42 16.51 4.48 10.46
CA THR A 42 17.56 4.87 11.41
C THR A 42 18.83 5.30 10.68
N PHE A 43 19.22 4.57 9.62
CA PHE A 43 20.33 4.92 8.75
C PHE A 43 20.12 6.29 8.09
N TYR A 44 18.98 6.49 7.42
CA TYR A 44 18.71 7.75 6.72
C TYR A 44 18.50 8.95 7.66
N LYS A 45 17.99 8.73 8.88
CA LYS A 45 17.94 9.76 9.91
C LYS A 45 19.33 10.24 10.32
N ALA A 46 20.32 9.35 10.37
CA ALA A 46 21.71 9.73 10.64
C ALA A 46 22.35 10.49 9.45
N THR A 47 22.00 10.12 8.21
CA THR A 47 22.50 10.79 6.99
C THR A 47 21.86 12.16 6.77
N TYR A 48 20.57 12.33 7.12
CA TYR A 48 19.79 13.54 6.89
C TYR A 48 19.20 14.08 8.21
N PRO A 49 20.01 14.61 9.13
CA PRO A 49 19.57 14.94 10.50
C PRO A 49 18.55 16.09 10.58
N THR A 50 18.40 16.89 9.53
CA THR A 50 17.40 17.98 9.46
C THR A 50 16.04 17.53 8.92
N SER A 51 15.95 16.30 8.42
CA SER A 51 14.74 15.70 7.86
C SER A 51 13.94 15.00 8.96
N ASN A 52 12.61 15.01 8.84
CA ASN A 52 11.73 14.43 9.85
C ASN A 52 11.35 12.98 9.53
N PHE A 53 11.89 12.05 10.32
CA PHE A 53 11.63 10.61 10.17
C PHE A 53 10.69 10.03 11.23
N ASP A 54 10.33 10.81 12.25
CA ASP A 54 9.57 10.30 13.41
C ASP A 54 8.18 9.77 13.03
N PRO A 55 7.40 10.41 12.13
CA PRO A 55 6.13 9.87 11.66
C PRO A 55 6.26 8.52 10.96
N TYR A 56 7.36 8.32 10.22
CA TYR A 56 7.62 7.07 9.51
C TYR A 56 7.99 5.95 10.49
N LEU A 57 8.83 6.24 11.50
CA LEU A 57 9.19 5.30 12.56
C LEU A 57 7.96 4.87 13.36
N GLN A 58 7.09 5.80 13.73
CA GLN A 58 5.84 5.51 14.43
C GLN A 58 4.95 4.57 13.59
N LYS A 59 4.80 4.89 12.30
CA LYS A 59 3.97 4.12 11.36
C LYS A 59 4.50 2.70 11.13
N VAL A 60 5.83 2.51 11.03
CA VAL A 60 6.46 1.18 11.01
C VAL A 60 6.20 0.41 12.31
N GLY A 61 6.14 1.09 13.47
CA GLY A 61 5.75 0.49 14.73
C GLY A 61 4.32 -0.06 14.70
N ILE A 62 3.36 0.73 14.22
CA ILE A 62 1.94 0.32 14.06
C ILE A 62 1.83 -0.86 13.10
N LEU A 63 2.57 -0.82 11.99
CA LEU A 63 2.63 -1.91 11.02
C LEU A 63 3.12 -3.22 11.67
N ARG A 64 4.20 -3.15 12.46
CA ARG A 64 4.73 -4.31 13.19
C ARG A 64 3.71 -4.89 14.16
N GLU A 65 2.97 -4.05 14.88
CA GLU A 65 1.91 -4.51 15.76
C GLU A 65 0.78 -5.19 14.98
N ALA A 66 0.38 -4.64 13.82
CA ALA A 66 -0.62 -5.24 12.94
C ALA A 66 -0.20 -6.63 12.44
N VAL A 67 1.08 -6.77 12.03
CA VAL A 67 1.67 -8.07 11.67
C VAL A 67 1.64 -9.03 12.86
N GLY A 68 2.03 -8.56 14.05
CA GLY A 68 2.03 -9.38 15.27
C GLY A 68 0.63 -9.87 15.68
N ARG A 69 -0.42 -9.10 15.36
CA ARG A 69 -1.83 -9.52 15.56
C ARG A 69 -2.38 -10.41 14.44
N GLY A 70 -1.66 -10.56 13.32
CA GLY A 70 -2.14 -11.25 12.13
C GLY A 70 -3.22 -10.49 11.35
N ASP A 71 -3.42 -9.20 11.63
CA ASP A 71 -4.44 -8.35 11.00
C ASP A 71 -4.00 -7.91 9.60
N GLN A 72 -4.28 -8.74 8.60
CA GLN A 72 -3.87 -8.48 7.22
C GLN A 72 -4.52 -7.23 6.62
N SER A 73 -5.69 -6.81 7.13
CA SER A 73 -6.34 -5.58 6.67
C SER A 73 -5.54 -4.37 7.11
N ALA A 74 -5.22 -4.31 8.41
CA ALA A 74 -4.38 -3.25 8.95
C ALA A 74 -2.98 -3.25 8.31
N VAL A 75 -2.34 -4.40 8.14
CA VAL A 75 -1.02 -4.51 7.48
C VAL A 75 -1.03 -3.85 6.10
N ARG A 76 -2.02 -4.18 5.28
CA ARG A 76 -2.18 -3.59 3.94
C ARG A 76 -2.38 -2.08 4.00
N ASP A 77 -3.25 -1.61 4.87
CA ASP A 77 -3.60 -0.19 4.94
C ASP A 77 -2.40 0.65 5.45
N GLU A 78 -1.65 0.13 6.40
CA GLU A 78 -0.43 0.73 6.92
C GLU A 78 0.70 0.78 5.87
N ILE A 79 0.92 -0.28 5.08
CA ILE A 79 1.90 -0.29 3.99
C ILE A 79 1.52 0.73 2.91
N ARG A 80 0.24 0.77 2.52
CA ARG A 80 -0.26 1.73 1.53
C ARG A 80 0.02 3.16 1.98
N GLU A 81 -0.28 3.45 3.24
CA GLU A 81 -0.07 4.79 3.79
C GLU A 81 1.42 5.15 3.92
N LEU A 82 2.27 4.24 4.39
CA LEU A 82 3.72 4.43 4.41
C LEU A 82 4.28 4.79 3.03
N PHE A 83 3.88 4.04 2.01
CA PHE A 83 4.37 4.27 0.65
C PHE A 83 3.81 5.59 0.10
N GLN A 84 2.57 5.93 0.44
CA GLN A 84 2.00 7.22 0.09
C GLN A 84 2.76 8.37 0.75
N MET A 85 3.08 8.27 2.04
CA MET A 85 3.87 9.27 2.76
C MET A 85 5.25 9.49 2.11
N LEU A 86 5.91 8.42 1.63
CA LEU A 86 7.18 8.54 0.92
C LEU A 86 7.03 9.21 -0.46
N ARG A 87 6.01 8.81 -1.23
CA ARG A 87 5.73 9.40 -2.55
C ARG A 87 5.39 10.87 -2.48
N THR A 88 4.65 11.30 -1.45
CA THR A 88 4.21 12.69 -1.29
C THR A 88 5.18 13.55 -0.48
N ARG A 89 6.32 12.99 -0.06
CA ARG A 89 7.28 13.67 0.82
C ARG A 89 6.63 14.22 2.09
N ALA A 90 5.69 13.46 2.63
CA ALA A 90 4.93 13.89 3.80
C ALA A 90 5.86 14.22 4.97
N HIS A 91 5.40 15.12 5.83
CA HIS A 91 6.09 15.49 7.08
C HIS A 91 7.50 16.10 6.92
N GLY A 92 7.95 16.44 5.72
CA GLY A 92 9.24 17.10 5.50
C GLY A 92 10.42 16.14 5.49
N ILE A 93 10.22 14.93 4.96
CA ILE A 93 11.32 14.01 4.67
C ILE A 93 12.17 14.55 3.50
N ASN A 94 13.49 14.32 3.55
CA ASN A 94 14.39 14.64 2.43
C ASN A 94 14.01 13.85 1.16
N ASP A 95 14.08 14.50 -0.01
CA ASP A 95 13.68 13.90 -1.29
C ASP A 95 14.45 12.63 -1.65
N VAL A 96 15.78 12.67 -1.49
CA VAL A 96 16.65 11.53 -1.80
C VAL A 96 16.36 10.38 -0.83
N ALA A 97 16.23 10.69 0.47
CA ALA A 97 15.89 9.68 1.46
C ALA A 97 14.52 9.03 1.15
N ALA A 98 13.54 9.82 0.72
CA ALA A 98 12.21 9.31 0.42
C ALA A 98 12.20 8.36 -0.79
N ASP A 99 12.94 8.68 -1.85
CA ASP A 99 13.06 7.81 -3.03
C ASP A 99 13.81 6.52 -2.72
N GLU A 100 14.93 6.62 -2.01
CA GLU A 100 15.72 5.45 -1.63
C GLU A 100 14.97 4.53 -0.66
N LEU A 101 14.27 5.11 0.32
CA LEU A 101 13.40 4.34 1.22
C LEU A 101 12.28 3.66 0.45
N LEU A 102 11.62 4.35 -0.48
CA LEU A 102 10.53 3.77 -1.26
C LEU A 102 11.02 2.59 -2.11
N ASN A 103 12.14 2.77 -2.81
CA ASN A 103 12.76 1.72 -3.64
C ASN A 103 13.19 0.52 -2.78
N HIS A 104 13.88 0.77 -1.67
CA HIS A 104 14.30 -0.29 -0.75
C HIS A 104 13.09 -1.03 -0.16
N TRP A 105 12.06 -0.31 0.26
CA TRP A 105 10.88 -0.90 0.91
C TRP A 105 10.06 -1.76 -0.04
N GLN A 106 9.99 -1.41 -1.33
CA GLN A 106 9.40 -2.26 -2.36
C GLN A 106 10.16 -3.60 -2.54
N MET A 107 11.45 -3.66 -2.21
CA MET A 107 12.24 -4.89 -2.33
C MET A 107 12.12 -5.79 -1.09
N VAL A 108 12.02 -5.21 0.11
CA VAL A 108 11.99 -5.97 1.36
C VAL A 108 10.58 -6.39 1.78
N THR A 109 9.55 -5.67 1.33
CA THR A 109 8.15 -6.01 1.62
C THR A 109 7.75 -7.27 0.86
N PRO A 110 7.14 -8.28 1.51
CA PRO A 110 6.62 -9.45 0.82
C PRO A 110 5.66 -9.09 -0.32
N VAL A 111 5.79 -9.78 -1.46
CA VAL A 111 4.99 -9.54 -2.67
C VAL A 111 3.50 -9.63 -2.41
N GLU A 112 3.07 -10.52 -1.52
CA GLU A 112 1.67 -10.70 -1.14
C GLU A 112 1.11 -9.41 -0.55
N GLN A 113 1.89 -8.72 0.29
CA GLN A 113 1.48 -7.47 0.92
C GLN A 113 1.52 -6.31 -0.05
N LEU A 114 2.50 -6.27 -0.96
CA LEU A 114 2.59 -5.25 -2.02
C LEU A 114 1.36 -5.31 -2.94
N LYS A 115 0.99 -6.51 -3.41
CA LYS A 115 -0.19 -6.73 -4.26
C LYS A 115 -1.50 -6.31 -3.60
N LEU A 116 -1.60 -6.48 -2.29
CA LEU A 116 -2.77 -6.02 -1.52
C LEU A 116 -2.77 -4.50 -1.34
N SER A 117 -1.59 -3.89 -1.26
CA SER A 117 -1.43 -2.47 -0.96
C SER A 117 -1.54 -1.57 -2.20
N GLU A 118 -1.31 -2.12 -3.39
CA GLU A 118 -1.60 -1.45 -4.65
C GLU A 118 -3.07 -0.98 -4.68
N PRO A 119 -3.34 0.24 -5.17
CA PRO A 119 -4.71 0.64 -5.43
C PRO A 119 -5.30 -0.38 -6.41
N GLN A 120 -6.41 -1.00 -6.03
CA GLN A 120 -7.22 -1.77 -6.97
C GLN A 120 -7.60 -0.76 -8.06
N VAL A 121 -6.90 -0.78 -9.18
CA VAL A 121 -7.36 -0.08 -10.38
C VAL A 121 -8.63 -0.82 -10.72
N GLU A 122 -9.79 -0.26 -10.37
CA GLU A 122 -11.06 -0.73 -10.93
C GLU A 122 -10.83 -0.80 -12.43
N GLU A 123 -10.85 -2.02 -12.95
CA GLU A 123 -10.42 -2.35 -14.29
C GLU A 123 -11.08 -1.38 -15.26
N CYS A 124 -10.30 -0.45 -15.83
CA CYS A 124 -10.87 0.53 -16.74
C CYS A 124 -11.30 -0.22 -18.01
N THR A 125 -12.57 -0.59 -18.10
CA THR A 125 -13.09 -1.29 -19.27
C THR A 125 -13.24 -0.29 -20.40
N ALA A 126 -12.33 -0.36 -21.38
CA ALA A 126 -12.46 0.36 -22.63
C ALA A 126 -13.46 -0.36 -23.54
N THR A 127 -14.63 0.24 -23.77
CA THR A 127 -15.59 -0.23 -24.78
C THR A 127 -15.49 0.65 -26.02
N SER A 128 -15.99 0.18 -27.18
CA SER A 128 -16.08 0.95 -28.43
C SER A 128 -16.72 2.36 -28.23
N THR A 129 -17.58 2.49 -27.22
CA THR A 129 -18.36 3.71 -26.94
C THR A 129 -17.78 4.62 -25.86
N GLY A 130 -16.75 4.20 -25.12
CA GLY A 130 -16.20 5.01 -24.03
C GLY A 130 -15.27 4.24 -23.08
N LEU A 131 -14.68 4.99 -22.15
CA LEU A 131 -13.87 4.46 -21.05
C LEU A 131 -14.63 4.64 -19.74
N THR A 132 -14.79 3.56 -18.99
CA THR A 132 -15.33 3.59 -17.63
C THR A 132 -14.25 3.20 -16.63
N CYS A 133 -13.92 4.12 -15.73
CA CYS A 133 -13.01 3.89 -14.61
C CYS A 133 -13.79 4.22 -13.33
N GLY A 134 -14.24 3.18 -12.62
CA GLY A 134 -15.10 3.34 -11.45
C GLY A 134 -16.39 4.11 -11.75
N ASN A 135 -16.64 5.20 -11.02
CA ASN A 135 -17.81 6.07 -11.22
C ASN A 135 -17.63 7.12 -12.35
N VAL A 136 -16.46 7.17 -12.99
CA VAL A 136 -16.18 8.11 -14.08
C VAL A 136 -16.43 7.41 -15.42
N SER A 137 -17.38 7.94 -16.18
CA SER A 137 -17.65 7.52 -17.55
C SER A 137 -17.28 8.64 -18.51
N ILE A 138 -16.37 8.37 -19.45
CA ILE A 138 -16.06 9.29 -20.56
C ILE A 138 -16.62 8.67 -21.84
N GLU A 139 -17.70 9.27 -22.35
CA GLU A 139 -18.32 8.90 -23.62
C GLU A 139 -17.51 9.45 -24.79
N ARG A 140 -17.28 8.63 -25.82
CA ARG A 140 -16.59 9.07 -27.04
C ARG A 140 -17.49 10.07 -27.76
N VAL A 141 -17.04 11.32 -27.91
CA VAL A 141 -17.76 12.32 -28.73
C VAL A 141 -17.93 11.74 -30.13
N PRO A 142 -19.16 11.64 -30.68
CA PRO A 142 -19.36 11.20 -32.05
C PRO A 142 -18.60 12.14 -32.98
N GLU A 143 -17.70 11.61 -33.80
CA GLU A 143 -17.13 12.40 -34.90
C GLU A 143 -18.31 12.92 -35.74
N PRO A 144 -18.37 14.23 -36.05
CA PRO A 144 -19.43 14.76 -36.89
C PRO A 144 -19.32 14.06 -38.24
N ALA A 145 -20.37 13.28 -38.56
CA ALA A 145 -20.49 12.58 -39.83
C ALA A 145 -20.20 13.58 -40.97
N THR A 146 -19.16 13.26 -41.73
CA THR A 146 -18.73 13.96 -42.93
C THR A 146 -19.95 14.24 -43.78
N ARG A 147 -20.22 15.52 -44.03
CA ARG A 147 -21.34 16.00 -44.83
C ARG A 147 -21.31 15.29 -46.19
N SER A 148 -22.25 14.38 -46.37
CA SER A 148 -22.52 13.67 -47.61
C SER A 148 -22.79 14.67 -48.74
N SER A 149 -22.00 14.52 -49.80
CA SER A 149 -22.22 14.87 -51.21
C SER A 149 -23.44 15.72 -51.54
N ARG A 150 -23.23 16.98 -51.93
CA ARG A 150 -24.18 17.75 -52.74
C ARG A 150 -23.68 17.74 -54.19
N PRO A 151 -24.48 17.32 -55.19
CA PRO A 151 -24.09 17.43 -56.59
C PRO A 151 -24.22 18.90 -56.99
N GLU A 152 -23.10 19.55 -57.32
CA GLU A 152 -23.13 20.86 -57.97
C GLU A 152 -23.56 20.69 -59.42
N SER A 153 -24.65 21.39 -59.77
CA SER A 153 -25.22 21.52 -61.10
C SER A 153 -24.18 22.10 -62.05
N GLN A 154 -23.90 21.39 -63.15
CA GLN A 154 -23.22 21.97 -64.30
C GLN A 154 -24.16 22.97 -64.98
N ASP A 155 -24.04 24.24 -64.58
CA ASP A 155 -24.66 25.33 -65.31
C ASP A 155 -23.57 26.05 -66.13
N ASN A 156 -23.74 25.91 -67.43
CA ASN A 156 -22.84 26.25 -68.52
C ASN A 156 -23.07 27.71 -68.96
N MET A 157 -22.02 28.55 -68.98
CA MET A 157 -21.92 29.81 -69.73
C MET A 157 -20.40 30.09 -69.87
N GLY A 158 -19.77 30.38 -71.01
CA GLY A 158 -20.20 31.09 -72.19
C GLY A 158 -19.44 32.42 -72.30
N GLY A 159 -18.40 32.48 -73.16
CA GLY A 159 -17.69 33.69 -73.61
C GLY A 159 -16.53 34.18 -72.71
N ALA A 160 -15.48 34.85 -73.18
CA ALA A 160 -15.04 35.29 -74.50
C ALA A 160 -13.57 35.79 -74.36
N GLU A 161 -12.76 35.53 -75.38
CA GLU A 161 -11.69 36.37 -75.98
C GLU A 161 -10.67 37.17 -75.13
N GLY A 162 -9.38 36.98 -75.48
CA GLY A 162 -8.48 38.11 -75.82
C GLY A 162 -7.30 38.38 -74.89
N GLY A 163 -6.07 38.19 -75.40
CA GLY A 163 -4.81 38.69 -74.81
C GLY A 163 -3.59 37.88 -75.18
#